data_AF-A0A954WE89-F1
#
_entry.id   AF-A0A954WE89-F1
#
_cell.length_a   1.000
_cell.length_b   1.000
_cell.length_c   1.000
_cell.angle_alpha   90.00
_cell.angle_beta   90.00
_cell.angle_gamma   90.00
#
_symmetry.space_group_name_H-M   'P 1'
#
loop_
_entity.id
_entity.type
_entity.pdbx_description
1 polymer ?
#
loop_
_entity_poly.entity_id
_entity_poly.type
_entity_poly.pdbx_seq_one_letter_code
_entity_poly.pdbx_strand_id
1 'polypeptide(L)'
;MAGQAVPNAAKPAGLVQQLSQIQIGGAKKASKVKKRDLIYMLRNISTLVDNGLSLPKALETVSQEKTLRKYAHMLVNIRQRVEQGETFSNAAAKFRD
;
A
#
# COMPACT_ATOMS: atom_id res chain seq x y z
N MET A 1 43.35 -48.83 28.99
CA MET A 1 42.18 -48.80 28.08
C MET A 1 41.32 -47.63 28.53
N ALA A 2 41.55 -46.41 28.04
CA ALA A 2 41.16 -45.86 26.74
C ALA A 2 39.63 -45.78 26.57
N GLY A 3 39.10 -44.56 26.45
CA GLY A 3 37.70 -44.26 26.17
C GLY A 3 37.20 -43.05 26.99
N GLN A 4 37.86 -41.90 26.86
CA GLN A 4 37.42 -40.75 26.04
C GLN A 4 36.19 -40.01 26.58
N ALA A 5 36.47 -38.80 27.05
CA ALA A 5 35.53 -37.72 27.26
C ALA A 5 34.76 -37.41 25.97
N VAL A 6 33.45 -37.21 26.09
CA VAL A 6 32.62 -36.70 25.00
C VAL A 6 32.44 -35.18 25.18
N PRO A 7 32.78 -34.37 24.17
CA PRO A 7 32.77 -32.91 24.26
C PRO A 7 31.51 -32.26 23.64
N ASN A 8 31.29 -31.03 24.11
CA ASN A 8 30.99 -29.83 23.34
C ASN A 8 29.55 -29.26 23.33
N ALA A 9 29.57 -27.95 23.54
CA ALA A 9 28.50 -26.98 23.61
C ALA A 9 27.60 -26.96 22.36
N ALA A 10 26.30 -27.18 22.58
CA ALA A 10 25.27 -26.73 21.66
C ALA A 10 24.88 -25.29 22.02
N LYS A 11 25.50 -24.32 21.34
CA LYS A 11 25.00 -22.93 21.32
C LYS A 11 23.64 -22.95 20.61
N PRO A 12 22.55 -22.38 21.16
CA PRO A 12 21.27 -22.30 20.48
C PRO A 12 21.33 -21.18 19.43
N ALA A 13 22.04 -21.44 18.32
CA ALA A 13 22.08 -20.60 17.14
C ALA A 13 20.81 -20.72 16.26
N GLY A 14 19.77 -21.43 16.74
CA GLY A 14 18.56 -21.70 15.96
C GLY A 14 17.57 -20.53 15.90
N LEU A 15 17.40 -19.79 17.01
CA LEU A 15 16.34 -18.78 17.09
C LEU A 15 16.68 -17.52 16.28
N VAL A 16 17.94 -17.06 16.32
CA VAL A 16 18.39 -15.87 15.56
C VAL A 16 18.44 -16.16 14.06
N GLN A 17 18.77 -17.40 13.66
CA GLN A 17 18.88 -17.79 12.25
C GLN A 17 17.51 -18.00 11.56
N GLN A 18 16.44 -18.23 12.34
CA GLN A 18 15.07 -18.28 11.81
C GLN A 18 14.46 -16.90 11.54
N LEU A 19 14.98 -15.83 12.18
CA LEU A 19 14.42 -14.48 12.01
C LEU A 19 14.93 -13.78 10.74
N SER A 20 16.10 -14.16 10.23
CA SER A 20 16.65 -13.64 8.96
C SER A 20 15.90 -14.15 7.71
N GLN A 21 15.02 -15.14 7.85
CA GLN A 21 14.12 -15.64 6.79
C GLN A 21 12.88 -14.75 6.59
N ILE A 22 12.55 -13.86 7.54
CA ILE A 22 11.39 -12.98 7.39
C ILE A 22 11.76 -11.87 6.39
N GLN A 23 11.71 -12.20 5.10
CA GLN A 23 11.64 -11.21 4.03
C GLN A 23 10.30 -10.49 4.15
N ILE A 24 10.27 -9.42 4.95
CA ILE A 24 9.16 -8.48 4.98
C ILE A 24 9.14 -7.74 3.63
N GLY A 25 8.29 -8.25 2.72
CA GLY A 25 7.62 -7.50 1.66
C GLY A 25 8.54 -6.79 0.67
N GLY A 26 8.97 -7.52 -0.37
CA GLY A 26 9.61 -6.93 -1.54
C GLY A 26 8.83 -5.72 -2.06
N ALA A 27 9.58 -4.63 -2.29
CA ALA A 27 9.07 -3.37 -2.79
C ALA A 27 8.18 -3.60 -4.03
N LYS A 28 6.86 -3.46 -3.85
CA LYS A 28 5.91 -3.49 -4.96
C LYS A 28 6.25 -2.33 -5.89
N LYS A 29 6.83 -2.67 -7.04
CA LYS A 29 7.05 -1.78 -8.17
C LYS A 29 5.79 -0.92 -8.37
N ALA A 30 5.93 0.40 -8.19
CA ALA A 30 4.85 1.37 -8.39
C ALA A 30 4.28 1.14 -9.80
N SER A 31 3.11 0.51 -9.85
CA SER A 31 2.49 0.15 -11.11
C SER A 31 1.76 1.38 -11.63
N LYS A 32 2.26 1.94 -12.73
CA LYS A 32 1.63 3.04 -13.46
C LYS A 32 0.11 2.86 -13.56
N VAL A 33 -0.64 3.92 -13.29
CA VAL A 33 -2.10 3.92 -13.39
C VAL A 33 -2.49 3.79 -14.86
N LYS A 34 -3.33 2.80 -15.20
CA LYS A 34 -3.82 2.66 -16.57
C LYS A 34 -4.76 3.82 -16.90
N LYS A 35 -4.63 4.39 -18.10
CA LYS A 35 -5.46 5.52 -18.56
C LYS A 35 -6.97 5.24 -18.44
N ARG A 36 -7.40 4.01 -18.77
CA ARG A 36 -8.80 3.59 -18.64
C ARG A 36 -9.31 3.65 -17.19
N ASP A 37 -8.50 3.16 -16.25
CA ASP A 37 -8.86 3.13 -14.83
C ASP A 37 -8.90 4.55 -14.26
N LEU A 38 -7.97 5.41 -14.68
CA LEU A 38 -7.96 6.83 -14.29
C LEU A 38 -9.23 7.56 -14.74
N ILE A 39 -9.63 7.38 -16.00
CA ILE A 39 -10.85 8.00 -16.54
C ILE A 39 -12.08 7.49 -15.77
N TYR A 40 -12.14 6.20 -15.46
CA TYR A 40 -13.23 5.61 -14.68
C TYR A 40 -13.31 6.21 -13.27
N MET A 41 -12.19 6.29 -12.55
CA MET A 41 -12.12 6.92 -11.22
C MET A 41 -12.59 8.37 -11.25
N LEU A 42 -12.06 9.18 -12.18
CA LEU A 42 -12.38 10.60 -12.26
C LEU A 42 -13.87 10.82 -12.57
N ARG A 43 -14.45 10.01 -13.46
CA ARG A 43 -15.88 10.06 -13.74
C ARG A 43 -16.69 9.75 -12.48
N ASN A 44 -16.36 8.69 -11.75
CA ASN A 44 -17.10 8.34 -10.53
C ASN A 44 -16.96 9.42 -9.45
N ILE A 45 -15.76 9.99 -9.28
CA ILE A 45 -15.55 11.11 -8.35
C ILE A 45 -16.39 12.32 -8.78
N SER A 46 -16.38 12.69 -10.07
CA SER A 46 -17.18 13.81 -10.61
C SER A 46 -18.65 13.59 -10.31
N THR A 47 -19.21 12.42 -10.65
CA THR A 47 -20.62 12.10 -10.38
C THR A 47 -20.96 12.25 -8.90
N LEU A 48 -20.12 11.74 -7.99
CA LEU A 48 -20.39 11.84 -6.56
C LEU A 48 -20.32 13.29 -6.06
N VAL A 49 -19.34 14.07 -6.53
CA VAL A 49 -19.22 15.49 -6.19
C VAL A 49 -20.38 16.30 -6.76
N ASP A 50 -20.82 16.02 -7.98
CA ASP A 50 -21.98 16.63 -8.63
C ASP A 50 -23.28 16.33 -7.85
N ASN A 51 -23.36 15.16 -7.19
CA ASN A 51 -24.45 14.80 -6.27
C ASN A 51 -24.32 15.43 -4.87
N GLY A 52 -23.35 16.33 -4.66
CA GLY A 52 -23.16 17.05 -3.42
C GLY A 52 -22.36 16.30 -2.35
N LEU A 53 -21.71 15.18 -2.68
CA LEU A 53 -20.78 14.55 -1.74
C LEU A 53 -19.50 15.39 -1.65
N SER A 54 -18.94 15.47 -0.45
CA SER A 54 -17.64 16.09 -0.26
C SER A 54 -16.55 15.30 -1.00
N LEU A 55 -15.52 15.99 -1.50
CA LEU A 55 -14.42 15.37 -2.23
C LEU A 55 -13.71 14.24 -1.43
N PRO A 56 -13.41 14.39 -0.13
CA PRO A 56 -12.87 13.28 0.67
C PRO A 56 -13.79 12.05 0.70
N LYS A 57 -15.11 12.27 0.78
CA LYS A 57 -16.09 11.17 0.80
C LYS A 57 -16.20 10.49 -0.56
N ALA A 58 -16.21 11.26 -1.64
CA ALA A 58 -16.17 10.70 -2.99
C ALA A 58 -14.93 9.82 -3.22
N LEU A 59 -13.75 10.29 -2.78
CA LEU A 59 -12.51 9.51 -2.83
C LEU A 59 -12.57 8.22 -2.00
N GLU A 60 -13.17 8.27 -0.80
CA GLU A 60 -13.39 7.09 0.03
C GLU A 60 -14.28 6.06 -0.68
N THR A 61 -15.42 6.49 -1.21
CA THR A 61 -16.36 5.62 -1.93
C THR A 61 -15.69 4.94 -3.11
N VAL A 62 -14.95 5.71 -3.91
CA VAL A 62 -14.25 5.19 -5.11
C VAL A 62 -13.09 4.26 -4.73
N SER A 63 -12.44 4.48 -3.59
CA SER A 63 -11.37 3.58 -3.09
C SER A 63 -11.85 2.18 -2.71
N GLN A 64 -13.15 2.04 -2.39
CA GLN A 64 -13.78 0.78 -2.00
C GLN A 64 -14.32 0.00 -3.20
N GLU A 65 -14.31 0.57 -4.40
CA GLU A 65 -14.79 -0.12 -5.60
C GLU A 65 -13.91 -1.31 -5.95
N LYS A 66 -14.56 -2.44 -6.26
CA LYS A 66 -13.88 -3.69 -6.61
C LYS A 66 -12.93 -3.53 -7.80
N THR A 67 -13.33 -2.73 -8.80
CA THR A 67 -12.56 -2.44 -10.02
C THR A 67 -11.29 -1.62 -9.74
N LEU A 68 -11.24 -0.93 -8.59
CA LEU A 68 -10.20 0.01 -8.23
C LEU A 68 -9.37 -0.44 -7.02
N ARG A 69 -9.58 -1.65 -6.51
CA ARG A 69 -8.81 -2.22 -5.39
C ARG A 69 -7.30 -2.10 -5.55
N LYS A 70 -6.79 -2.21 -6.78
CA LYS A 70 -5.36 -2.02 -7.08
C LYS A 70 -4.84 -0.63 -6.70
N TYR A 71 -5.71 0.37 -6.76
CA TYR A 71 -5.41 1.79 -6.54
C TYR A 71 -5.98 2.32 -5.23
N ALA A 72 -6.59 1.45 -4.40
CA ALA A 72 -7.18 1.84 -3.12
C ALA A 72 -6.19 2.59 -2.22
N HIS A 73 -4.94 2.13 -2.14
CA HIS A 73 -3.90 2.80 -1.35
C HIS A 73 -3.60 4.22 -1.85
N MET A 74 -3.54 4.41 -3.18
CA MET A 74 -3.36 5.73 -3.79
C MET A 74 -4.53 6.66 -3.44
N LEU A 75 -5.77 6.18 -3.64
CA LEU A 75 -6.98 6.97 -3.38
C LEU A 75 -7.12 7.34 -1.90
N VAL A 76 -6.79 6.43 -0.99
CA VAL A 76 -6.76 6.70 0.46
C VAL A 76 -5.70 7.74 0.81
N ASN A 77 -4.50 7.65 0.23
CA ASN A 77 -3.45 8.65 0.48
C ASN A 77 -3.85 10.05 -0.03
N ILE A 78 -4.45 10.11 -1.22
CA ILE A 78 -4.96 11.37 -1.78
C ILE A 78 -6.06 11.92 -0.88
N ARG A 79 -7.01 11.09 -0.43
CA ARG A 79 -8.06 11.49 0.52
C ARG A 79 -7.45 12.13 1.78
N GLN A 80 -6.52 11.44 2.44
CA GLN A 80 -5.90 11.93 3.67
C GLN A 80 -5.20 13.28 3.49
N ARG A 81 -4.53 13.49 2.35
CA ARG A 81 -3.88 14.76 2.01
C ARG A 81 -4.90 15.88 1.80
N VAL A 82 -6.00 15.58 1.12
CA VAL A 82 -7.09 16.54 0.92
C VAL A 82 -7.76 16.90 2.25
N GLU A 83 -7.94 15.94 3.16
CA GLU A 83 -8.44 16.19 4.52
C GLU A 83 -7.50 17.08 5.35
N GLN A 84 -6.20 17.04 5.06
CA GLN A 84 -5.19 17.91 5.68
C GLN A 84 -5.10 19.30 5.02
N GLY A 85 -5.90 19.57 3.99
CA GLY A 85 -5.93 20.86 3.28
C GLY A 85 -5.02 20.95 2.06
N GLU A 86 -4.35 19.86 1.65
CA GLU A 86 -3.63 19.82 0.38
C GLU A 86 -4.63 19.78 -0.79
N THR A 87 -4.33 20.48 -1.90
CA THR A 87 -5.20 20.42 -3.08
C THR A 87 -5.14 19.03 -3.71
N PHE A 88 -6.26 18.57 -4.29
CA PHE A 88 -6.34 17.29 -4.99
C PHE A 88 -5.28 17.17 -6.09
N SER A 89 -5.08 18.23 -6.87
CA SER A 89 -4.08 18.27 -7.95
C SER A 89 -2.66 18.02 -7.43
N ASN A 90 -2.29 18.61 -6.28
CA ASN A 90 -0.98 18.40 -5.67
C ASN A 90 -0.84 16.98 -5.12
N ALA A 91 -1.87 16.45 -4.46
CA ALA A 91 -1.85 15.09 -3.96
C ALA A 91 -1.75 14.05 -5.11
N ALA A 92 -2.49 14.25 -6.20
CA ALA A 92 -2.49 13.37 -7.37
C ALA A 92 -1.17 13.42 -8.17
N ALA A 93 -0.50 14.58 -8.23
CA ALA A 93 0.78 14.73 -8.93
C ALA A 93 1.88 13.80 -8.40
N LYS A 94 1.80 13.36 -7.14
CA LYS A 94 2.76 12.43 -6.50
C LYS A 94 2.68 11.00 -7.05
N PHE A 95 1.67 10.70 -7.85
CA PHE A 95 1.44 9.38 -8.45
C PHE A 95 1.56 9.39 -9.98
N ARG A 96 2.10 10.47 -10.55
CA ARG A 96 2.27 10.67 -12.00
C ARG A 96 3.59 10.02 -12.50
N ASP A 97 3.73 8.70 -12.36
CA ASP A 97 4.83 7.91 -12.95
C ASP A 97 4.38 6.53 -13.46
#